data_AF-A0A3D5EQ22-F1
#
_entry.id   AF-A0A3D5EQ22-F1
#
_cell.length_a   1.000
_cell.length_b   1.000
_cell.length_c   1.000
_cell.angle_alpha   90.00
_cell.angle_beta   90.00
_cell.angle_gamma   90.00
#
_symmetry.space_group_name_H-M   'P 1'
#
loop_
_entity.id
_entity.type
_entity.pdbx_description
1 polymer ?
#
loop_
_entity_poly.entity_id
_entity_poly.type
_entity_poly.pdbx_seq_one_letter_code
_entity_poly.pdbx_strand_id
1 'polypeptide(L)'
;MAVAEIMAIMSTINAAAGAINKVAGTCSDVETIGAFVGKLGQAQIDLQVYKNKRGNNLSQEEHIQLALAKKAYDEKMAEIKDLFYWSGNAHIWDNMQIEMANARKRRIAEIKAKAEARRKAIKMAAYGFLGLLVAVAGFIVLFLGIRAYAEEVAWWTNNLSGIAYSVGIRW
;
A
#
# COMPACT_ATOMS: atom_id res chain seq x y z
N MET A 1 16.08 6.67 6.62
CA MET A 1 15.68 5.36 6.05
C MET A 1 15.30 5.41 4.58
N ALA A 2 14.84 6.54 4.02
CA ALA A 2 14.35 6.57 2.65
C ALA A 2 15.43 6.63 1.56
N VAL A 3 16.54 7.31 1.84
CA VAL A 3 17.72 7.33 0.95
C VAL A 3 18.30 5.92 0.74
N ALA A 4 18.26 5.07 1.77
CA ALA A 4 18.73 3.69 1.69
C ALA A 4 17.92 2.84 0.69
N GLU A 5 16.62 3.08 0.57
CA GLU A 5 15.77 2.38 -0.40
C GLU A 5 16.13 2.75 -1.84
N ILE A 6 16.34 4.05 -2.12
CA ILE A 6 16.78 4.52 -3.45
C ILE A 6 18.18 3.99 -3.77
N MET A 7 19.09 3.98 -2.79
CA MET A 7 20.44 3.45 -2.97
C MET A 7 20.46 1.94 -3.23
N ALA A 8 19.56 1.18 -2.61
CA ALA A 8 19.41 -0.25 -2.91
C ALA A 8 18.93 -0.49 -4.35
N ILE A 9 17.99 0.34 -4.83
CA ILE A 9 17.55 0.33 -6.23
C ILE A 9 18.73 0.68 -7.16
N MET A 10 19.51 1.69 -6.82
CA MET A 10 20.67 2.13 -7.62
C MET A 10 21.80 1.08 -7.65
N SER A 11 22.04 0.39 -6.55
CA SER A 11 22.94 -0.78 -6.50
C SER A 11 22.47 -1.90 -7.42
N THR A 12 21.16 -2.15 -7.45
CA THR A 12 20.56 -3.15 -8.35
C THR A 12 20.74 -2.77 -9.82
N ILE A 13 20.57 -1.49 -10.16
CA ILE A 13 20.81 -0.96 -11.51
C ILE A 13 22.29 -1.15 -11.90
N ASN A 14 23.21 -0.79 -11.02
CA ASN A 14 24.65 -0.91 -11.27
C ASN A 14 25.11 -2.38 -11.36
N ALA A 15 24.55 -3.27 -10.53
CA ALA A 15 24.84 -4.70 -10.57
C ALA A 15 24.33 -5.35 -11.87
N ALA A 16 23.15 -4.96 -12.34
CA ALA A 16 22.64 -5.40 -13.64
C ALA A 16 23.55 -4.91 -14.77
N ALA A 17 24.00 -3.65 -14.73
CA ALA A 17 24.91 -3.10 -15.74
C ALA A 17 26.27 -3.80 -15.76
N GLY A 18 26.88 -4.03 -14.59
CA GLY A 18 28.17 -4.73 -14.49
C GLY A 18 28.09 -6.18 -14.97
N ALA A 19 26.94 -6.83 -14.82
CA ALA A 19 26.69 -8.14 -15.39
C ALA A 19 26.52 -8.08 -16.91
N ILE A 20 25.72 -7.12 -17.43
CA ILE A 20 25.51 -6.92 -18.87
C ILE A 20 26.83 -6.69 -19.60
N ASN A 21 27.74 -5.86 -19.10
CA ASN A 21 29.02 -5.62 -19.75
C ASN A 21 29.91 -6.88 -19.85
N LYS A 22 29.72 -7.87 -18.97
CA LYS A 22 30.39 -9.17 -19.07
C LYS A 22 29.74 -10.08 -20.12
N VAL A 23 28.41 -10.02 -20.26
CA VAL A 23 27.68 -10.82 -21.25
C VAL A 23 27.73 -10.18 -22.65
N ALA A 24 27.83 -8.86 -22.73
CA ALA A 24 27.97 -8.09 -23.97
C ALA A 24 29.22 -8.50 -24.78
N GLY A 25 30.31 -8.83 -24.10
CA GLY A 25 31.54 -9.33 -24.72
C GLY A 25 31.43 -10.78 -25.22
N THR A 26 30.38 -11.52 -24.86
CA THR A 26 30.10 -12.89 -25.30
C THR A 26 28.82 -12.84 -26.12
N CYS A 27 28.95 -12.78 -27.46
CA CYS A 27 27.93 -12.43 -28.46
C CYS A 27 26.59 -13.25 -28.48
N SER A 28 26.17 -13.92 -27.41
CA SER A 28 25.24 -15.06 -27.50
C SER A 28 24.12 -15.13 -26.47
N ASP A 29 24.14 -14.41 -25.35
CA ASP A 29 23.20 -14.65 -24.24
C ASP A 29 22.07 -13.61 -24.16
N VAL A 30 21.24 -13.58 -25.20
CA VAL A 30 20.02 -12.74 -25.28
C VAL A 30 19.06 -13.00 -24.11
N GLU A 31 18.97 -14.26 -23.64
CA GLU A 31 18.13 -14.66 -22.51
C GLU A 31 18.60 -13.99 -21.20
N THR A 32 19.91 -13.97 -20.97
CA THR A 32 20.51 -13.36 -19.79
C THR A 32 20.33 -11.84 -19.80
N ILE A 33 20.45 -11.20 -20.98
CA ILE A 33 20.18 -9.76 -21.14
C ILE A 33 18.69 -9.45 -20.90
N GLY A 34 17.78 -10.31 -21.37
CA GLY A 34 16.33 -10.21 -21.09
C GLY A 34 16.01 -10.21 -19.58
N ALA A 35 16.66 -11.09 -18.81
CA ALA A 35 16.51 -11.14 -17.36
C ALA A 35 17.03 -9.85 -16.67
N PHE A 36 18.14 -9.27 -17.15
CA PHE A 36 18.68 -8.01 -16.63
C PHE A 36 17.81 -6.81 -16.96
N VAL A 37 17.33 -6.73 -18.20
CA VAL A 37 16.39 -5.70 -18.65
C VAL A 37 15.08 -5.79 -17.84
N GLY A 38 14.63 -7.00 -17.50
CA GLY A 38 13.52 -7.22 -16.57
C GLY A 38 13.79 -6.67 -15.17
N LYS A 39 14.98 -6.87 -14.61
CA LYS A 39 15.40 -6.32 -13.29
C LYS A 39 15.49 -4.80 -13.31
N LEU A 40 16.02 -4.21 -14.40
CA LEU A 40 16.03 -2.76 -14.58
C LEU A 40 14.61 -2.21 -14.69
N GLY A 41 13.72 -2.90 -15.40
CA GLY A 41 12.29 -2.58 -15.45
C GLY A 41 11.62 -2.62 -14.07
N GLN A 42 11.97 -3.58 -13.20
CA GLN A 42 11.49 -3.60 -11.81
C GLN A 42 12.01 -2.39 -11.04
N ALA A 43 13.31 -2.09 -11.12
CA ALA A 43 13.92 -0.94 -10.47
C ALA A 43 13.24 0.38 -10.84
N GLN A 44 12.86 0.57 -12.12
CA GLN A 44 12.14 1.75 -12.58
C GLN A 44 10.73 1.87 -11.96
N ILE A 45 10.03 0.74 -11.79
CA ILE A 45 8.70 0.70 -11.18
C ILE A 45 8.80 0.97 -9.69
N ASP A 46 9.76 0.36 -9.00
CA ASP A 46 9.99 0.57 -7.57
C ASP A 46 10.33 2.04 -7.28
N LEU A 47 11.12 2.66 -8.14
CA LEU A 47 11.43 4.10 -8.06
C LEU A 47 10.18 4.98 -8.21
N GLN A 48 9.28 4.62 -9.13
CA GLN A 48 8.01 5.33 -9.32
C GLN A 48 7.03 5.11 -8.16
N VAL A 49 6.97 3.89 -7.63
CA VAL A 49 6.16 3.55 -6.46
C VAL A 49 6.66 4.32 -5.25
N TYR A 50 7.98 4.40 -5.06
CA TYR A 50 8.60 5.20 -4.02
C TYR A 50 8.20 6.68 -4.13
N LYS A 51 8.32 7.27 -5.33
CA LYS A 51 7.87 8.64 -5.59
C LYS A 51 6.37 8.82 -5.27
N ASN A 52 5.52 7.90 -5.73
CA ASN A 52 4.07 7.99 -5.53
C ASN A 52 3.65 7.80 -4.06
N LYS A 53 4.39 6.99 -3.29
CA LYS A 53 4.14 6.79 -1.85
C LYS A 53 4.46 8.04 -1.03
N ARG A 54 5.54 8.75 -1.37
CA ARG A 54 6.00 9.93 -0.61
C ARG A 54 5.45 11.27 -1.13
N GLY A 55 4.96 11.32 -2.36
CA GLY A 55 4.34 12.53 -2.90
C GLY A 55 5.28 13.74 -2.88
N ASN A 56 4.78 14.90 -2.45
CA ASN A 56 5.55 16.15 -2.31
C ASN A 56 6.36 16.26 -1.00
N ASN A 57 6.29 15.27 -0.10
CA ASN A 57 6.98 15.29 1.20
C ASN A 57 8.37 14.61 1.13
N LEU A 58 9.05 14.73 -0.01
CA LEU A 58 10.40 14.20 -0.18
C LEU A 58 11.41 15.26 0.29
N SER A 59 12.43 14.83 1.04
CA SER A 59 13.55 15.71 1.39
C SER A 59 14.31 16.12 0.12
N GLN A 60 14.95 17.29 0.11
CA GLN A 60 15.77 17.77 -1.02
C GLN A 60 16.81 16.71 -1.45
N GLU A 61 17.40 16.01 -0.48
CA GLU A 61 18.34 14.91 -0.72
C GLU A 61 17.69 13.71 -1.43
N GLU A 62 16.47 13.35 -1.04
CA GLU A 62 15.71 12.25 -1.64
C GLU A 62 15.30 12.57 -3.08
N HIS A 63 14.97 13.83 -3.37
CA HIS A 63 14.70 14.29 -4.73
C HIS A 63 15.94 14.19 -5.63
N ILE A 64 17.11 14.56 -5.13
CA ILE A 64 18.37 14.47 -5.87
C ILE A 64 18.72 13.00 -6.13
N GLN A 65 18.66 12.15 -5.11
CA GLN A 65 18.90 10.70 -5.20
C GLN A 65 17.94 10.04 -6.21
N LEU A 66 16.66 10.41 -6.18
CA LEU A 66 15.66 9.93 -7.11
C LEU A 66 15.96 10.34 -8.56
N ALA A 67 16.38 11.59 -8.77
CA ALA A 67 16.76 12.10 -10.08
C ALA A 67 18.03 11.41 -10.61
N LEU A 68 19.01 11.17 -9.74
CA LEU A 68 20.25 10.45 -10.06
C LEU A 68 19.96 9.00 -10.45
N ALA A 69 19.16 8.28 -9.66
CA ALA A 69 18.79 6.91 -9.96
C ALA A 69 17.99 6.80 -11.28
N LYS A 70 17.13 7.79 -11.58
CA LYS A 70 16.45 7.87 -12.87
C LYS A 70 17.43 8.08 -14.02
N LYS A 71 18.39 9.00 -13.89
CA LYS A 71 19.41 9.25 -14.90
C LYS A 71 20.29 8.02 -15.14
N ALA A 72 20.71 7.35 -14.07
CA ALA A 72 21.49 6.11 -14.15
C ALA A 72 20.71 5.00 -14.88
N TYR A 73 19.42 4.85 -14.60
CA TYR A 73 18.56 3.93 -15.33
C TYR A 73 18.52 4.24 -16.83
N ASP A 74 18.27 5.51 -17.20
CA ASP A 74 18.16 5.92 -18.61
C ASP A 74 19.48 5.69 -19.37
N GLU A 75 20.62 5.99 -18.74
CA GLU A 75 21.96 5.77 -19.29
C GLU A 75 22.24 4.28 -19.52
N LYS A 76 21.89 3.41 -18.55
CA LYS A 76 22.05 1.96 -18.69
C LYS A 76 21.14 1.36 -19.74
N MET A 77 19.94 1.91 -19.90
CA MET A 77 19.03 1.47 -20.94
C MET A 77 19.53 1.84 -22.34
N ALA A 78 20.18 3.00 -22.49
CA ALA A 78 20.83 3.40 -23.73
C ALA A 78 22.03 2.50 -24.06
N GLU A 79 22.88 2.17 -23.07
CA GLU A 79 24.01 1.25 -23.23
C GLU A 79 23.56 -0.15 -23.72
N ILE A 80 22.48 -0.67 -23.14
CA ILE A 80 21.88 -1.95 -23.56
C ILE A 80 21.31 -1.84 -24.97
N LYS A 81 20.62 -0.74 -25.28
CA LYS A 81 20.08 -0.51 -26.62
C LYS A 81 21.20 -0.55 -27.65
N ASP A 82 22.26 0.22 -27.43
CA ASP A 82 23.40 0.28 -28.34
C ASP A 82 24.00 -1.10 -28.55
N LEU A 83 24.15 -1.90 -27.49
CA LEU A 83 24.60 -3.29 -27.59
C LEU A 83 23.69 -4.17 -28.48
N PHE A 84 22.37 -4.02 -28.39
CA PHE A 84 21.44 -4.73 -29.27
C PHE A 84 21.51 -4.28 -30.74
N TYR A 85 21.79 -3.00 -30.98
CA TYR A 85 22.01 -2.48 -32.34
C TYR A 85 23.34 -2.99 -32.93
N TRP A 86 24.42 -2.96 -32.16
CA TRP A 86 25.74 -3.43 -32.59
C TRP A 86 25.78 -4.95 -32.83
N SER A 87 24.98 -5.73 -32.10
CA SER A 87 24.87 -7.18 -32.28
C SER A 87 23.93 -7.62 -33.42
N GLY A 88 23.31 -6.70 -34.16
CA GLY A 88 22.40 -7.01 -35.26
C GLY A 88 21.01 -7.51 -34.83
N ASN A 89 20.71 -7.48 -33.53
CA ASN A 89 19.48 -8.00 -32.92
C ASN A 89 18.46 -6.90 -32.60
N ALA A 90 18.38 -5.85 -33.43
CA ALA A 90 17.49 -4.70 -33.21
C ALA A 90 16.00 -5.08 -33.08
N HIS A 91 15.54 -6.12 -33.77
CA HIS A 91 14.16 -6.59 -33.67
C HIS A 91 13.81 -7.18 -32.29
N ILE A 92 14.79 -7.76 -31.59
CA ILE A 92 14.60 -8.33 -30.25
C ILE A 92 14.41 -7.20 -29.23
N TRP A 93 15.15 -6.11 -29.40
CA TRP A 93 15.03 -4.92 -28.56
C TRP A 93 13.60 -4.35 -28.59
N ASP A 94 12.99 -4.26 -29.77
CA ASP A 94 11.62 -3.74 -29.91
C ASP A 94 10.59 -4.66 -29.24
N ASN A 95 10.72 -5.98 -29.44
CA ASN A 95 9.86 -6.96 -28.76
C ASN A 95 10.03 -6.91 -27.23
N MET A 96 11.26 -6.74 -26.75
CA MET A 96 11.55 -6.57 -25.32
C MET A 96 10.92 -5.30 -24.76
N GLN A 97 10.99 -4.18 -25.48
CA GLN A 97 10.33 -2.94 -25.06
C GLN A 97 8.81 -3.10 -24.93
N ILE A 98 8.18 -3.81 -25.88
CA ILE A 98 6.73 -4.12 -25.83
C ILE A 98 6.41 -4.99 -24.61
N GLU A 99 7.17 -6.05 -24.37
CA GLU A 99 6.97 -6.94 -23.23
C GLU A 99 7.22 -6.22 -21.90
N MET A 100 8.22 -5.35 -21.82
CA MET A 100 8.44 -4.49 -20.64
C MET A 100 7.29 -3.52 -20.40
N ALA A 101 6.74 -2.91 -21.45
CA ALA A 101 5.60 -2.02 -21.33
C ALA A 101 4.35 -2.78 -20.82
N ASN A 102 4.14 -3.99 -21.31
CA ASN A 102 3.07 -4.88 -20.85
C ASN A 102 3.30 -5.33 -19.40
N ALA A 103 4.51 -5.75 -19.05
CA ALA A 103 4.90 -6.12 -17.68
C ALA A 103 4.71 -4.95 -16.71
N ARG A 104 5.07 -3.72 -17.11
CA ARG A 104 4.87 -2.50 -16.32
C ARG A 104 3.39 -2.23 -16.07
N LYS A 105 2.53 -2.37 -17.08
CA LYS A 105 1.07 -2.23 -16.91
C LYS A 105 0.53 -3.26 -15.91
N ARG A 106 0.91 -4.54 -16.05
CA ARG A 106 0.50 -5.62 -15.12
C ARG A 106 0.94 -5.33 -13.68
N ARG A 107 2.19 -4.93 -13.47
CA ARG A 107 2.72 -4.59 -12.14
C ARG A 107 2.02 -3.40 -11.50
N ILE A 108 1.80 -2.32 -12.26
CA ILE A 108 1.08 -1.15 -11.75
C ILE A 108 -0.37 -1.55 -11.36
N ALA A 109 -1.02 -2.41 -12.15
CA ALA A 109 -2.34 -2.94 -11.82
C ALA A 109 -2.31 -3.78 -10.53
N GLU A 110 -1.33 -4.66 -10.34
CA GLU A 110 -1.16 -5.44 -9.09
C GLU A 110 -0.96 -4.53 -7.87
N ILE A 111 -0.13 -3.49 -8.00
CA ILE A 111 0.14 -2.55 -6.91
C ILE A 111 -1.11 -1.75 -6.56
N LYS A 112 -1.87 -1.30 -7.57
CA LYS A 112 -3.15 -0.61 -7.37
C LYS A 112 -4.19 -1.52 -6.72
N ALA A 113 -4.34 -2.76 -7.17
CA ALA A 113 -5.26 -3.72 -6.60
C ALA A 113 -4.94 -4.00 -5.11
N LYS A 114 -3.67 -4.15 -4.75
CA LYS A 114 -3.23 -4.30 -3.35
C LYS A 114 -3.54 -3.04 -2.52
N ALA A 115 -3.37 -1.85 -3.08
CA ALA A 115 -3.70 -0.61 -2.40
C ALA A 115 -5.22 -0.46 -2.17
N GLU A 116 -6.03 -0.85 -3.15
CA GLU A 116 -7.49 -0.83 -3.05
C GLU A 116 -8.02 -1.84 -2.02
N ALA A 117 -7.45 -3.05 -1.98
CA ALA A 117 -7.79 -4.06 -0.97
C ALA A 117 -7.55 -3.53 0.46
N ARG A 118 -6.41 -2.86 0.69
CA ARG A 118 -6.11 -2.23 1.99
C ARG A 118 -7.11 -1.12 2.33
N ARG A 119 -7.46 -0.27 1.35
CA ARG A 119 -8.46 0.81 1.56
C ARG A 119 -9.83 0.24 1.91
N LYS A 120 -10.26 -0.84 1.25
CA LYS A 120 -11.53 -1.51 1.54
C LYS A 120 -11.54 -2.11 2.95
N ALA A 121 -10.46 -2.76 3.37
CA ALA A 121 -10.33 -3.31 4.72
C ALA A 121 -10.45 -2.23 5.81
N ILE A 122 -9.77 -1.08 5.63
CA ILE A 122 -9.84 0.04 6.58
C ILE A 122 -11.24 0.64 6.63
N LYS A 123 -11.90 0.80 5.48
CA LYS A 123 -13.29 1.30 5.43
C LYS A 123 -14.24 0.36 6.16
N MET A 124 -14.16 -0.96 5.91
CA MET A 124 -14.99 -1.94 6.60
C MET A 124 -14.76 -1.94 8.11
N ALA A 125 -13.50 -1.86 8.55
CA ALA A 125 -13.18 -1.75 9.98
C ALA A 125 -13.73 -0.46 10.61
N ALA A 126 -13.64 0.67 9.91
CA ALA A 126 -14.18 1.94 10.38
C ALA A 126 -15.72 1.93 10.50
N TYR A 127 -16.42 1.38 9.50
CA TYR A 127 -17.87 1.23 9.57
C TYR A 127 -18.31 0.24 10.66
N GLY A 128 -17.56 -0.86 10.86
CA GLY A 128 -17.82 -1.81 11.94
C GLY A 128 -17.64 -1.18 13.33
N PHE A 129 -16.59 -0.39 13.52
CA PHE A 129 -16.35 0.33 14.77
C PHE A 129 -17.42 1.39 15.05
N LEU A 130 -17.85 2.13 14.03
CA LEU A 130 -18.93 3.11 14.15
C LEU A 130 -20.27 2.44 14.51
N GLY A 131 -20.58 1.31 13.88
CA GLY A 131 -21.79 0.53 14.20
C GLY A 131 -21.78 -0.01 15.63
N LEU A 132 -20.63 -0.47 16.13
CA LEU A 132 -20.46 -0.90 17.52
C LEU A 132 -20.70 0.25 18.50
N LEU A 133 -20.15 1.44 18.24
CA LEU A 133 -20.35 2.61 19.09
C LEU A 133 -21.81 3.03 19.19
N VAL A 134 -22.54 3.02 18.08
CA VAL A 134 -23.97 3.34 18.07
C VAL A 134 -24.79 2.30 18.83
N ALA A 135 -24.47 1.01 18.69
CA ALA A 135 -25.14 -0.06 19.42
C ALA A 135 -24.91 0.04 20.94
N VAL A 136 -23.67 0.32 21.37
CA VAL A 136 -23.35 0.53 22.78
C VAL A 136 -24.04 1.77 23.34
N ALA A 137 -24.05 2.88 22.60
CA ALA A 137 -24.75 4.09 23.01
C ALA A 137 -26.27 3.85 23.16
N GLY A 138 -26.89 3.15 22.22
CA GLY A 138 -28.29 2.76 22.31
C GLY A 138 -28.60 1.87 23.52
N PHE A 139 -27.70 0.93 23.83
CA PHE A 139 -27.83 0.06 24.99
C PHE A 139 -27.74 0.82 26.32
N ILE A 140 -26.83 1.82 26.41
CA ILE A 140 -26.68 2.67 27.59
C ILE A 140 -27.95 3.52 27.81
N VAL A 141 -28.50 4.12 26.75
CA VAL A 141 -29.74 4.92 26.84
C VAL A 141 -30.91 4.06 27.32
N LEU A 142 -31.05 2.85 26.77
CA LEU A 142 -32.10 1.92 27.16
C LEU A 142 -31.95 1.46 28.62
N PHE A 143 -30.73 1.19 29.06
CA PHE A 143 -30.42 0.82 30.45
C PHE A 143 -30.74 1.94 31.45
N LEU A 144 -30.41 3.19 31.11
CA LEU A 144 -30.74 4.35 31.94
C LEU A 144 -32.26 4.61 31.99
N GLY A 145 -32.96 4.44 30.87
CA GLY A 145 -34.42 4.52 30.84
C GLY A 145 -35.08 3.51 31.78
N ILE A 146 -34.64 2.25 31.75
CA ILE A 146 -35.16 1.21 32.66
C ILE A 146 -34.92 1.57 34.13
N ARG A 147 -33.76 2.15 34.47
CA ARG A 147 -33.49 2.61 35.85
C ARG A 147 -34.42 3.73 36.30
N ALA A 148 -34.69 4.71 35.43
CA ALA A 148 -35.62 5.78 35.74
C ALA A 148 -37.04 5.24 36.01
N TYR A 149 -37.54 4.33 35.17
CA TYR A 149 -38.81 3.66 35.40
C TYR A 149 -38.82 2.80 36.68
N ALA A 150 -37.71 2.15 37.03
CA ALA A 150 -37.61 1.34 38.24
C ALA A 150 -37.72 2.17 39.52
N GLU A 151 -37.16 3.40 39.53
CA GLU A 151 -37.23 4.30 40.69
C GLU A 151 -38.64 4.84 40.92
N GLU A 152 -39.38 5.15 39.85
CA GLU A 152 -40.79 5.55 39.94
C GLU A 152 -41.67 4.43 40.50
N VAL A 153 -41.47 3.19 40.04
CA VAL A 153 -42.22 2.03 40.56
C VAL A 153 -41.86 1.76 42.02
N ALA A 154 -40.59 1.90 42.41
CA ALA A 154 -40.14 1.72 43.79
C ALA A 154 -40.75 2.75 44.76
N TRP A 155 -40.96 3.99 44.30
CA TRP A 155 -41.66 5.01 45.07
C TRP A 155 -43.14 4.61 45.31
N TRP A 156 -43.84 4.17 44.27
CA TRP A 156 -45.24 3.72 44.40
C TRP A 156 -45.37 2.52 45.33
N THR A 157 -44.47 1.53 45.26
CA THR A 157 -44.49 0.35 46.15
C THR A 157 -44.23 0.71 47.61
N ASN A 158 -43.31 1.64 47.89
CA ASN A 158 -42.99 2.07 49.25
C ASN A 158 -44.08 2.98 49.84
N ASN A 159 -44.74 3.78 49.02
CA ASN A 159 -45.84 4.61 49.47
C ASN A 159 -47.11 3.78 49.73
N LEU A 160 -47.43 2.82 48.85
CA LEU A 160 -48.55 1.89 49.05
C LEU A 160 -48.36 1.00 50.28
N SER A 161 -47.14 0.54 50.58
CA SER A 161 -46.86 -0.19 51.81
C SER A 161 -46.98 0.71 53.04
N GLY A 162 -46.48 1.95 52.99
CA GLY A 162 -46.68 2.94 54.07
C GLY A 162 -48.14 3.27 54.36
N ILE A 163 -48.99 3.33 53.32
CA ILE A 163 -50.44 3.51 53.46
C ILE A 163 -51.09 2.22 54.03
N ALA A 164 -50.65 1.03 53.63
CA ALA A 164 -51.13 -0.22 54.20
C ALA A 164 -50.81 -0.36 55.71
N TYR A 165 -49.64 0.11 56.15
CA TYR A 165 -49.25 0.13 57.56
C TYR A 165 -50.06 1.14 58.40
N SER A 166 -50.46 2.28 57.82
CA SER A 166 -51.25 3.30 58.55
C SER A 166 -52.75 3.03 58.59
N VAL A 167 -53.28 2.26 57.63
CA VAL A 167 -54.71 1.86 57.56
C VAL A 167 -54.97 0.53 58.30
N GLY A 168 -53.96 -0.08 58.91
CA GLY A 168 -54.13 -1.24 59.80
C GLY A 168 -54.64 -2.51 59.11
N ILE A 169 -54.45 -2.64 57.79
CA ILE A 169 -54.76 -3.87 57.07
C ILE A 169 -53.58 -4.81 57.22
N ARG A 170 -53.63 -5.67 58.27
CA ARG A 170 -52.75 -6.84 58.39
C ARG A 170 -53.19 -7.87 57.34
N TRP A 171 -52.27 -8.22 56.46
CA TRP A 171 -52.20 -9.56 55.88
C TRP A 171 -51.13 -10.36 56.62
#